data_AF-A0A552EEA7-F1
#
_entry.id   AF-A0A552EEA7-F1
#
_cell.length_a   1.000
_cell.length_b   1.000
_cell.length_c   1.000
_cell.angle_alpha   90.00
_cell.angle_beta   90.00
_cell.angle_gamma   90.00
#
_symmetry.space_group_name_H-M   'P 1'
#
loop_
_entity.id
_entity.type
_entity.pdbx_description
1 polymer ?
#
loop_
_entity_poly.entity_id
_entity_poly.type
_entity_poly.pdbx_seq_one_letter_code
_entity_poly.pdbx_strand_id
1 'polypeptide(L)'
;MNLLGIVLYSFMGVLLLGLAVAIWWLVDTVSLSPTKPKRSTSKNNRQKLPISQQQLFYLERELLTLVNGDKALATRLLLSIRLRNPQRSKSWCYEKVIYDLKRDRGGI
;
A
#
# COMPACT_ATOMS: atom_id res chain seq x y z
N MET A 1 -39.80 20.37 -7.21
CA MET A 1 -38.33 20.22 -7.05
C MET A 1 -38.00 20.76 -5.67
N ASN A 2 -37.93 19.86 -4.69
CA ASN A 2 -38.14 20.21 -3.29
C ASN A 2 -36.84 20.73 -2.68
N LEU A 3 -36.82 22.02 -2.32
CA LEU A 3 -35.67 22.74 -1.77
C LEU A 3 -35.05 22.04 -0.54
N LEU A 4 -35.87 21.30 0.21
CA LEU A 4 -35.47 20.44 1.33
C LEU A 4 -34.48 19.33 0.96
N GLY A 5 -34.56 18.77 -0.26
CA GLY A 5 -33.69 17.68 -0.70
C GLY A 5 -32.24 18.10 -0.95
N ILE A 6 -32.02 19.35 -1.37
CA ILE A 6 -30.69 19.89 -1.71
C ILE A 6 -29.89 20.19 -0.43
N VAL A 7 -30.57 20.70 0.60
CA VAL A 7 -29.94 21.01 1.90
C VAL A 7 -29.50 19.74 2.62
N LEU A 8 -30.31 18.67 2.55
CA LEU A 8 -29.97 17.35 3.10
C LEU A 8 -28.77 16.70 2.38
N TYR A 9 -28.68 16.85 1.05
CA TYR A 9 -27.58 16.30 0.26
C TYR A 9 -26.23 17.01 0.51
N SER A 10 -26.28 18.33 0.72
CA SER A 10 -25.08 19.14 1.00
C SER A 10 -24.42 18.74 2.32
N PHE A 11 -25.22 18.49 3.36
CA PHE A 11 -24.72 18.08 4.67
C PHE A 11 -24.10 16.67 4.65
N MET A 12 -24.69 15.74 3.90
CA MET A 12 -24.15 14.38 3.72
C MET A 12 -22.85 14.37 2.90
N GLY A 13 -22.72 15.27 1.92
CA GLY A 13 -21.50 15.39 1.09
C GLY A 13 -20.27 15.86 1.87
N VAL A 14 -20.44 16.85 2.76
CA VAL A 14 -19.34 17.37 3.59
C VAL A 14 -18.93 16.37 4.67
N LEU A 15 -19.88 15.59 5.21
CA LEU A 15 -19.62 14.54 6.19
C LEU A 15 -18.80 13.37 5.60
N LEU A 16 -19.10 12.97 4.36
CA LEU A 16 -18.35 11.94 3.63
C LEU A 16 -16.94 12.40 3.23
N LEU A 17 -16.79 13.66 2.81
CA LEU A 17 -15.47 14.26 2.53
C LEU A 17 -14.59 14.32 3.78
N GLY A 18 -15.18 14.66 4.94
CA GLY A 18 -14.48 14.67 6.22
C GLY A 18 -13.93 13.29 6.62
N LEU A 19 -14.72 12.23 6.43
CA LEU A 19 -14.26 10.85 6.67
C LEU A 19 -13.13 10.43 5.73
N ALA A 20 -13.17 10.82 4.46
CA ALA A 20 -12.09 10.51 3.51
C ALA A 20 -10.75 11.17 3.90
N VAL A 21 -10.79 12.43 4.38
CA VAL A 21 -9.61 13.12 4.89
C VAL A 21 -9.12 12.51 6.22
N ALA A 22 -10.03 12.13 7.11
CA ALA A 22 -9.69 11.42 8.34
C ALA A 22 -9.04 10.06 8.06
N ILE A 23 -9.52 9.31 7.06
CA ILE A 23 -8.92 8.05 6.61
C ILE A 23 -7.53 8.30 5.99
N TRP A 24 -7.37 9.35 5.18
CA TRP A 24 -6.07 9.73 4.62
C TRP A 24 -5.06 10.11 5.73
N TRP A 25 -5.52 10.82 6.76
CA TRP A 25 -4.70 11.16 7.92
C TRP A 25 -4.40 9.94 8.81
N LEU A 26 -5.33 9.00 8.95
CA LEU A 26 -5.11 7.74 9.71
C LEU A 26 -4.09 6.81 9.02
N VAL A 27 -4.04 6.82 7.68
CA VAL A 27 -2.97 6.16 6.91
C VAL A 27 -1.60 6.80 7.14
N ASP A 28 -1.55 8.10 7.45
CA ASP A 28 -0.31 8.82 7.75
C ASP A 28 0.27 8.41 9.12
N THR A 29 -0.58 8.16 10.12
CA THR A 29 -0.12 7.77 11.48
C THR A 29 0.36 6.31 11.58
N VAL A 30 -0.13 5.43 10.70
CA VAL A 30 0.33 4.03 10.60
C VAL A 30 1.68 3.91 9.89
N SER A 31 2.21 5.01 9.32
CA SER A 31 3.54 5.04 8.71
C SER A 31 4.67 5.20 9.76
N LEU A 32 4.60 4.46 10.87
CA LEU A 32 5.74 4.26 11.76
C LEU A 32 6.58 3.08 11.26
N SER A 33 7.49 3.35 10.33
CA SER A 33 8.90 3.02 10.61
C SER A 33 9.88 3.61 9.59
N PRO A 34 10.93 4.30 10.07
CA PRO A 34 11.90 5.01 9.25
C PRO A 34 12.84 3.99 8.58
N THR A 35 12.94 4.04 7.26
CA THR A 35 13.96 3.25 6.56
C THR A 35 15.29 4.01 6.61
N LYS A 36 16.13 3.70 7.61
CA LYS A 36 17.51 4.19 7.67
C LYS A 36 18.32 3.66 6.49
N PRO A 37 19.17 4.47 5.84
CA PRO A 37 20.07 4.00 4.79
C PRO A 37 21.22 3.21 5.43
N LYS A 38 21.34 1.91 5.11
CA LYS A 38 22.41 1.05 5.62
C LYS A 38 23.59 1.05 4.66
N ARG A 39 24.55 1.93 4.93
CA ARG A 39 25.94 1.83 4.45
C ARG A 39 26.57 0.59 5.11
N SER A 40 27.30 -0.19 4.33
CA SER A 40 27.90 -1.48 4.67
C SER A 40 29.03 -1.37 5.69
N THR A 41 28.96 -2.16 6.77
CA THR A 41 30.15 -2.61 7.51
C THR A 41 29.90 -3.99 8.13
N SER A 42 30.88 -4.87 7.91
CA SER A 42 30.96 -6.28 8.31
C SER A 42 31.28 -6.45 9.80
N LYS A 43 30.51 -7.28 10.53
CA LYS A 43 30.98 -8.27 11.54
C LYS A 43 29.81 -8.89 12.31
N ASN A 44 29.81 -10.23 12.32
CA ASN A 44 29.25 -11.16 13.31
C ASN A 44 28.16 -10.63 14.28
N ASN A 45 26.90 -11.02 14.06
CA ASN A 45 25.96 -11.23 15.15
C ASN A 45 24.85 -12.19 14.70
N ARG A 46 24.49 -13.14 15.57
CA ARG A 46 23.43 -14.12 15.37
C ARG A 46 22.16 -13.39 14.92
N GLN A 47 21.82 -13.58 13.65
CA GLN A 47 20.82 -12.77 12.98
C GLN A 47 19.44 -13.17 13.52
N LYS A 48 18.89 -12.36 14.44
CA LYS A 48 17.46 -12.06 14.43
C LYS A 48 17.12 -11.78 12.96
N LEU A 49 16.52 -12.77 12.29
CA LEU A 49 16.02 -12.60 10.95
C LEU A 49 15.12 -11.35 11.00
N PRO A 50 15.45 -10.29 10.25
CA PRO A 50 14.67 -9.07 10.34
C PRO A 50 13.28 -9.44 9.87
N ILE A 51 12.29 -9.29 10.75
CA ILE A 51 10.87 -9.60 10.52
C ILE A 51 10.37 -9.05 9.17
N SER A 52 11.03 -8.00 8.64
CA SER A 52 10.78 -7.42 7.32
C SER A 52 11.13 -8.30 6.11
N GLN A 53 12.14 -9.18 6.19
CA GLN A 53 12.49 -10.06 5.06
C GLN A 53 11.43 -11.15 4.88
N GLN A 54 10.96 -11.75 5.97
CA GLN A 54 9.89 -12.74 5.93
C GLN A 54 8.59 -12.16 5.38
N GLN A 55 8.25 -10.93 5.77
CA GLN A 55 7.10 -10.21 5.24
C GLN A 55 7.23 -9.97 3.73
N LEU A 56 8.40 -9.57 3.23
CA LEU A 56 8.62 -9.41 1.79
C LEU A 56 8.47 -10.72 1.01
N PHE A 57 8.95 -11.85 1.54
CA PHE A 57 8.77 -13.16 0.89
C PHE A 57 7.28 -13.55 0.82
N TYR A 58 6.52 -13.27 1.88
CA TYR A 58 5.08 -13.52 1.89
C TYR A 58 4.35 -12.66 0.85
N LEU A 59 4.61 -11.35 0.83
CA LEU A 59 4.06 -10.40 -0.15
C LEU A 59 4.42 -10.78 -1.59
N GLU A 60 5.67 -11.17 -1.84
CA GLU A 60 6.10 -11.60 -3.16
C GLU A 60 5.35 -12.86 -3.60
N ARG A 61 5.23 -13.85 -2.72
CA ARG A 61 4.48 -15.08 -3.01
C ARG A 61 3.00 -14.78 -3.25
N GLU A 62 2.39 -13.92 -2.44
CA GLU A 62 1.01 -13.49 -2.59
C GLU A 62 0.79 -12.76 -3.92
N LEU A 63 1.68 -11.84 -4.28
CA LEU A 63 1.65 -11.15 -5.56
C LEU A 63 1.72 -12.16 -6.72
N LEU A 64 2.64 -13.12 -6.67
CA LEU A 64 2.78 -14.17 -7.68
C LEU A 64 1.53 -15.04 -7.77
N THR A 65 0.94 -15.42 -6.65
CA THR A 65 -0.34 -16.16 -6.64
C THR A 65 -1.45 -15.34 -7.29
N LEU A 66 -1.53 -14.03 -7.01
CA LEU A 66 -2.49 -13.16 -7.67
C LEU A 66 -2.21 -13.16 -9.17
N VAL A 67 -1.01 -12.87 -9.65
CA VAL A 67 -0.72 -12.84 -11.10
C VAL A 67 -0.58 -14.23 -11.77
N ASN A 68 -1.09 -15.29 -11.14
CA ASN A 68 -1.08 -16.66 -11.66
C ASN A 68 0.34 -17.18 -12.02
N GLY A 69 1.35 -16.75 -11.28
CA GLY A 69 2.76 -17.10 -11.47
C GLY A 69 3.52 -16.23 -12.48
N ASP A 70 2.89 -15.25 -13.12
CA ASP A 70 3.54 -14.38 -14.10
C ASP A 70 4.48 -13.35 -13.44
N LYS A 71 5.76 -13.75 -13.34
CA LYS A 71 6.82 -12.91 -12.77
C LYS A 71 7.08 -11.63 -13.58
N ALA A 72 6.88 -11.67 -14.90
CA ALA A 72 7.11 -10.51 -15.75
C ALA A 72 6.05 -9.44 -15.49
N LEU A 73 4.78 -9.85 -15.39
CA LEU A 73 3.65 -9.01 -15.02
C LEU A 73 3.86 -8.41 -13.62
N ALA A 74 4.15 -9.24 -12.62
CA ALA A 74 4.43 -8.79 -11.25
C ALA A 74 5.52 -7.71 -11.20
N THR A 75 6.62 -7.93 -11.91
CA THR A 75 7.73 -6.98 -11.99
C THR A 75 7.32 -5.66 -12.63
N ARG A 76 6.56 -5.72 -13.73
CA ARG A 76 6.07 -4.53 -14.44
C ARG A 76 5.17 -3.68 -13.54
N LEU A 77 4.27 -4.31 -12.78
CA LEU A 77 3.40 -3.62 -11.82
C LEU A 77 4.20 -2.94 -10.72
N LEU A 78 5.13 -3.68 -10.11
CA LEU A 78 5.97 -3.16 -9.03
C LEU A 78 6.81 -1.98 -9.50
N LEU A 79 7.39 -2.08 -10.71
CA LEU A 79 8.18 -1.01 -11.31
C LEU A 79 7.32 0.22 -11.59
N SER A 80 6.09 0.05 -12.09
CA SER A 80 5.16 1.15 -12.32
C SER A 80 4.80 1.92 -11.03
N ILE A 81 4.65 1.20 -9.91
CA ILE A 81 4.30 1.81 -8.61
C ILE A 81 5.52 2.49 -8.01
N ARG A 82 6.70 1.88 -8.14
CA ARG A 82 7.97 2.43 -7.67
C ARG A 82 8.37 3.70 -8.42
N LEU A 83 8.15 3.75 -9.73
CA LEU A 83 8.40 4.97 -10.52
C LEU A 83 7.50 6.12 -10.09
N ARG A 84 6.23 5.83 -9.74
CA ARG A 84 5.27 6.82 -9.23
C ARG A 84 5.51 7.21 -7.77
N ASN A 85 6.16 6.34 -6.99
CA ASN A 85 6.39 6.51 -5.55
C ASN A 85 7.84 6.19 -5.16
N PRO A 86 8.84 6.92 -5.70
CA PRO A 86 10.26 6.64 -5.45
C PRO A 86 10.68 6.76 -3.97
N GLN A 87 9.93 7.54 -3.18
CA GLN A 87 10.15 7.78 -1.76
C GLN A 87 9.62 6.66 -0.84
N ARG A 88 8.86 5.71 -1.37
CA ARG A 88 8.24 4.63 -0.58
C ARG A 88 9.14 3.39 -0.54
N SER A 89 8.98 2.60 0.52
CA SER A 89 9.74 1.37 0.71
C SER A 89 9.31 0.27 -0.29
N LYS A 90 10.17 -0.73 -0.49
CA LYS A 90 9.87 -1.87 -1.37
C LYS A 90 8.63 -2.64 -0.88
N SER A 91 8.50 -2.87 0.42
CA SER A 91 7.35 -3.57 1.02
C SER A 91 6.04 -2.84 0.75
N TRP A 92 6.03 -1.52 0.92
CA TRP A 92 4.87 -0.69 0.60
C TRP A 92 4.47 -0.84 -0.87
N CYS A 93 5.44 -0.89 -1.80
CA CYS A 93 5.14 -1.10 -3.22
C CYS A 93 4.47 -2.47 -3.47
N TYR A 94 4.92 -3.54 -2.81
CA TYR A 94 4.28 -4.86 -2.93
C TYR A 94 2.86 -4.85 -2.34
N GLU A 95 2.69 -4.33 -1.13
CA GLU A 95 1.38 -4.23 -0.47
C GLU A 95 0.39 -3.45 -1.35
N LYS A 96 0.86 -2.34 -1.93
CA LYS A 96 0.03 -1.52 -2.80
C LYS A 96 -0.39 -2.25 -4.07
N VAL A 97 0.54 -2.95 -4.74
CA VAL A 97 0.22 -3.75 -5.94
C VAL A 97 -0.77 -4.87 -5.61
N ILE A 98 -0.58 -5.57 -4.48
CA ILE A 98 -1.48 -6.63 -4.01
C ILE A 98 -2.87 -6.07 -3.75
N TYR A 99 -2.96 -4.92 -3.08
CA TYR A 99 -4.23 -4.23 -2.82
C TYR A 99 -4.93 -3.84 -4.12
N ASP A 100 -4.21 -3.24 -5.07
CA ASP A 100 -4.78 -2.83 -6.36
C ASP A 100 -5.28 -4.05 -7.15
N LEU A 101 -4.52 -5.15 -7.19
CA LEU A 101 -4.94 -6.40 -7.84
C LEU A 101 -6.15 -7.05 -7.17
N LYS A 102 -6.23 -7.03 -5.84
CA LYS A 102 -7.39 -7.55 -5.10
C LYS A 102 -8.64 -6.71 -5.37
N ARG A 103 -8.48 -5.38 -5.43
CA ARG A 103 -9.57 -4.46 -5.74
C ARG A 103 -10.08 -4.64 -7.16
N ASP A 104 -9.18 -4.73 -8.14
CA ASP A 104 -9.55 -4.88 -9.55
C ASP A 104 -10.22 -6.24 -9.83
N ARG A 105 -9.99 -7.26 -8.98
CA ARG A 105 -10.64 -8.58 -9.04
C ARG A 105 -11.92 -8.69 -8.21
N GLY A 106 -12.01 -7.92 -7.14
CA GLY A 106 -13.14 -7.90 -6.21
C GLY A 106 -14.17 -6.81 -6.52
N GLY A 107 -14.15 -6.25 -7.72
CA GLY A 107 -15.11 -5.25 -8.17
C GLY A 107 -16.50 -5.86 -8.36
N ILE A 108 -17.27 -5.86 -7.27
CA ILE A 108 -18.74 -5.93 -7.25
C ILE A 108 -19.31 -4.56 -6.90
#